data_AF-A0A5C5YCK2-F1
#
_entry.id   AF-A0A5C5YCK2-F1
#
_cell.length_a   1.000
_cell.length_b   1.000
_cell.length_c   1.000
_cell.angle_alpha   90.00
_cell.angle_beta   90.00
_cell.angle_gamma   90.00
#
_symmetry.space_group_name_H-M   'P 1'
#
loop_
_entity.id
_entity.type
_entity.pdbx_description
1 polymer ?
#
loop_
_entity_poly.entity_id
_entity_poly.type
_entity_poly.pdbx_seq_one_letter_code
_entity_poly.pdbx_strand_id
1 'polypeptide(L)'
;MGCTRRTRKRVLAVVAVSLVPGEPCRYPTEIRIMNLHRASAIAACIIVLAASLTVSVPAVSQTTPDSKPFQPAALGMAVPVITSHNELDAHLGRLVAVRGTITRTKAPTILGVDVRNSSDLDSVDAYAVGVLTRHELTADDHAESQRLYGPFASRGPGVTYHLYFDLSGRHADAKPWPASKTADNHRMHRSGGG
;
A
#
# COMPACT_ATOMS: atom_id res chain seq x y z
N MET A 1 24.75 19.67 63.87
CA MET A 1 24.24 18.35 63.45
C MET A 1 23.19 18.55 62.36
N GLY A 2 23.51 18.29 61.10
CA GLY A 2 22.57 18.43 59.98
C GLY A 2 22.83 17.31 58.98
N CYS A 3 21.96 16.29 58.98
CA CYS A 3 22.10 15.09 58.16
C CYS A 3 21.21 15.24 56.90
N THR A 4 21.80 15.65 55.77
CA THR A 4 21.12 15.78 54.48
C THR A 4 21.07 14.45 53.74
N ARG A 5 19.90 13.81 53.70
CA ARG A 5 19.64 12.60 52.89
C ARG A 5 19.59 12.96 51.40
N ARG A 6 20.61 12.55 50.63
CA ARG A 6 20.60 12.53 49.16
C ARG A 6 19.84 11.31 48.65
N THR A 7 18.64 11.51 48.13
CA THR A 7 17.89 10.50 47.37
C THR A 7 18.51 10.36 45.97
N ARG A 8 19.17 9.23 45.70
CA ARG A 8 19.63 8.88 44.35
C ARG A 8 18.44 8.36 43.54
N LYS A 9 17.93 9.15 42.59
CA LYS A 9 17.04 8.67 41.53
C LYS A 9 17.85 7.74 40.61
N ARG A 10 17.47 6.46 40.56
CA ARG A 10 17.97 5.53 39.54
C ARG A 10 17.16 5.78 38.28
N VAL A 11 17.82 6.27 37.23
CA VAL A 11 17.24 6.34 35.88
C VAL A 11 17.50 5.00 35.22
N LEU A 12 16.44 4.26 34.93
CA LEU A 12 16.49 3.03 34.16
C LEU A 12 16.58 3.42 32.68
N ALA A 13 17.74 3.22 32.05
CA ALA A 13 17.88 3.37 30.61
C ALA A 13 17.45 2.05 29.95
N VAL A 14 16.33 2.07 29.22
CA VAL A 14 15.92 0.94 28.38
C VAL A 14 16.59 1.10 27.03
N VAL A 15 17.64 0.33 26.79
CA VAL A 15 18.29 0.23 25.47
C VAL A 15 17.60 -0.91 24.72
N ALA A 16 16.71 -0.56 23.80
CA ALA A 16 16.18 -1.53 22.84
C ALA A 16 17.24 -1.78 21.76
N VAL A 17 17.98 -2.89 21.89
CA VAL A 17 18.88 -3.38 20.83
C VAL A 17 18.07 -4.35 19.97
N SER A 18 17.66 -3.91 18.79
CA SER A 18 17.08 -4.81 17.78
C SER A 18 18.22 -5.42 16.97
N LEU A 19 18.47 -6.72 17.16
CA LEU A 19 19.43 -7.51 16.38
C LEU A 19 18.73 -8.05 15.14
N VAL A 20 19.17 -7.62 13.95
CA VAL A 20 18.83 -8.23 12.66
C VAL A 20 20.04 -9.05 12.20
N PRO A 21 19.92 -10.37 11.95
CA PRO A 21 21.04 -11.16 11.43
C PRO A 21 21.00 -11.22 9.89
N GLY A 22 22.07 -10.78 9.24
CA GLY A 22 22.31 -10.89 7.80
C GLY A 22 23.06 -9.68 7.22
N GLU A 23 24.36 -9.84 7.00
CA GLU A 23 25.40 -8.88 6.55
C GLU A 23 25.12 -8.02 5.29
N PRO A 24 26.01 -7.07 4.88
CA PRO A 24 26.97 -6.24 5.61
C PRO A 24 26.75 -4.74 5.30
N CYS A 25 26.18 -3.99 6.24
CA CYS A 25 26.06 -2.53 6.12
C CYS A 25 27.34 -1.84 6.59
N ARG A 26 28.08 -1.20 5.68
CA ARG A 26 28.93 -0.06 6.02
C ARG A 26 28.09 1.21 5.93
N TYR A 27 27.70 1.75 7.08
CA TYR A 27 27.26 3.14 7.20
C TYR A 27 28.00 3.81 8.37
N PRO A 28 28.32 5.11 8.24
CA PRO A 28 29.14 5.83 9.20
C PRO A 28 28.41 6.08 10.52
N THR A 29 29.11 5.77 11.60
CA THR A 29 28.70 5.92 12.99
C THR A 29 28.86 7.37 13.43
N GLU A 30 27.85 8.22 13.25
CA GLU A 30 27.66 9.39 14.11
C GLU A 30 26.44 9.17 15.02
N ILE A 31 26.71 8.68 16.22
CA ILE A 31 25.72 8.60 17.29
C ILE A 31 25.59 10.01 17.89
N ARG A 32 24.69 10.82 17.34
CA ARG A 32 24.26 12.06 18.01
C ARG A 32 23.34 11.71 19.18
N ILE A 33 23.90 11.74 20.39
CA ILE A 33 23.15 11.70 21.64
C ILE A 33 22.38 13.03 21.78
N MET A 34 21.11 13.05 21.38
CA MET A 34 20.24 14.20 21.65
C MET A 34 19.79 14.15 23.12
N ASN A 35 20.33 15.09 23.90
CA ASN A 35 19.87 15.37 25.27
C ASN A 35 18.40 15.82 25.25
N LEU A 36 17.50 14.93 25.67
CA LEU A 36 16.09 15.23 25.88
C LEU A 36 15.88 15.91 27.24
N HIS A 37 16.34 17.16 27.35
CA HIS A 37 16.03 18.05 28.46
C HIS A 37 14.89 18.98 28.05
N ARG A 38 13.64 18.57 28.30
CA ARG A 38 12.51 19.44 28.66
C ARG A 38 11.27 18.59 28.96
N ALA A 39 11.24 18.09 30.19
CA ALA A 39 9.99 17.83 30.87
C ALA A 39 9.41 19.19 31.31
N SER A 40 8.24 19.56 30.82
CA SER A 40 7.40 20.57 31.46
C SER A 40 5.93 20.24 31.20
N ALA A 41 5.32 19.66 32.24
CA ALA A 41 3.97 19.91 32.70
C ALA A 41 2.87 20.15 31.64
N ILE A 42 2.15 19.09 31.26
CA ILE A 42 0.69 19.17 31.06
C ILE A 42 0.09 17.92 31.72
N ALA A 43 -0.12 18.04 33.02
CA ALA A 43 -1.05 17.20 33.77
C ALA A 43 -2.46 17.82 33.65
N ALA A 44 -3.46 16.94 33.71
CA ALA A 44 -4.89 17.24 33.81
C ALA A 44 -5.62 17.65 32.50
N CYS A 45 -6.17 16.64 31.81
CA CYS A 45 -7.61 16.62 31.50
C CYS A 45 -8.01 15.21 31.00
N ILE A 46 -8.17 14.26 31.92
CA ILE A 46 -8.91 13.03 31.65
C ILE A 46 -10.38 13.38 31.86
N ILE A 47 -11.06 13.84 30.80
CA ILE A 47 -12.52 13.84 30.76
C ILE A 47 -12.94 12.54 30.09
N VAL A 48 -13.39 11.61 30.92
CA VAL A 48 -14.12 10.42 30.53
C VAL A 48 -15.48 10.87 29.98
N LEU A 49 -15.63 10.92 28.66
CA LEU A 49 -16.93 11.02 28.02
C LEU A 49 -17.18 9.71 27.27
N ALA A 50 -17.77 8.75 27.99
CA ALA A 50 -18.34 7.55 27.43
C ALA A 50 -19.62 7.91 26.66
N ALA A 51 -19.46 8.47 25.46
CA ALA A 51 -20.53 8.52 24.47
C ALA A 51 -20.47 7.23 23.66
N SER A 52 -21.41 6.33 23.91
CA SER A 52 -21.65 5.12 23.13
C SER A 52 -22.05 5.51 21.70
N LEU A 53 -21.06 5.80 20.87
CA LEU A 53 -21.22 5.91 19.43
C LEU A 53 -21.43 4.49 18.91
N THR A 54 -22.70 4.13 18.71
CA THR A 54 -23.08 3.06 17.79
C THR A 54 -22.57 3.45 16.41
N VAL A 55 -21.32 3.08 16.11
CA VAL A 55 -20.77 3.14 14.76
C VAL A 55 -21.57 2.13 13.95
N SER A 56 -22.57 2.63 13.24
CA SER A 56 -23.25 1.90 12.17
C SER A 56 -22.19 1.61 11.11
N VAL A 57 -21.57 0.43 11.21
CA VAL A 57 -20.68 -0.07 10.17
C VAL A 57 -21.55 -0.21 8.92
N PRO A 58 -21.34 0.60 7.86
CA PRO A 58 -22.09 0.42 6.63
C PRO A 58 -21.83 -1.00 6.18
N ALA A 59 -22.91 -1.76 6.01
CA ALA A 59 -22.86 -3.11 5.48
C ALA A 59 -22.01 -3.08 4.22
N VAL A 60 -20.85 -3.74 4.28
CA VAL A 60 -20.01 -4.00 3.11
C VAL A 60 -20.94 -4.64 2.09
N SER A 61 -21.28 -3.88 1.06
CA SER A 61 -22.07 -4.35 -0.07
C SER A 61 -21.32 -5.53 -0.68
N GLN A 62 -21.74 -6.74 -0.30
CA GLN A 62 -21.29 -7.96 -0.91
C GLN A 62 -21.68 -7.88 -2.37
N THR A 63 -20.66 -7.75 -3.22
CA THR A 63 -20.74 -7.83 -4.66
C THR A 63 -21.56 -9.06 -5.04
N THR A 64 -22.47 -8.85 -5.98
CA THR A 64 -23.44 -9.83 -6.47
C THR A 64 -22.77 -11.20 -6.76
N PRO A 65 -23.38 -12.31 -6.28
CA PRO A 65 -22.76 -13.64 -6.22
C PRO A 65 -22.55 -14.36 -7.57
N ASP A 66 -22.83 -13.71 -8.71
CA ASP A 66 -22.76 -14.35 -10.03
C ASP A 66 -21.43 -14.13 -10.77
N SER A 67 -20.47 -13.43 -10.17
CA SER A 67 -19.14 -13.31 -10.77
C SER A 67 -18.29 -14.53 -10.38
N LYS A 68 -18.24 -15.52 -11.28
CA LYS A 68 -17.30 -16.64 -11.19
C LYS A 68 -15.92 -16.11 -10.77
N PRO A 69 -15.31 -16.63 -9.68
CA PRO A 69 -14.07 -16.08 -9.17
C PRO A 69 -13.02 -16.10 -10.27
N PHE A 70 -12.33 -14.98 -10.45
CA PHE A 70 -11.26 -14.87 -11.42
C PHE A 70 -10.14 -15.84 -11.02
N GLN A 71 -9.87 -16.79 -11.91
CA GLN A 71 -8.83 -17.79 -11.74
C GLN A 71 -7.81 -17.59 -12.86
N PRO A 72 -6.78 -16.75 -12.64
CA PRO A 72 -5.71 -16.63 -13.61
C PRO A 72 -5.03 -18.00 -13.74
N ALA A 73 -4.93 -18.51 -14.97
CA ALA A 73 -4.39 -19.83 -15.26
C ALA A 73 -3.00 -20.07 -14.67
N ALA A 74 -2.23 -18.99 -14.47
CA ALA A 74 -0.88 -19.03 -13.91
C ALA A 74 -0.81 -19.39 -12.42
N LEU A 75 -1.87 -19.14 -11.63
CA LEU A 75 -1.82 -19.31 -10.17
C LEU A 75 -2.60 -20.53 -9.67
N GLY A 76 -3.52 -21.08 -10.46
CA GLY A 76 -4.31 -22.25 -10.05
C GLY A 76 -5.19 -22.04 -8.80
N MET A 77 -5.33 -20.80 -8.33
CA MET A 77 -6.12 -20.43 -7.16
C MET A 77 -7.04 -19.24 -7.48
N ALA A 78 -8.18 -19.18 -6.80
CA ALA A 78 -9.08 -18.03 -6.88
C ALA A 78 -8.51 -16.87 -6.07
N VAL A 79 -8.29 -15.73 -6.73
CA VAL A 79 -7.85 -14.50 -6.09
C VAL A 79 -8.98 -13.47 -6.12
N PRO A 80 -9.15 -12.67 -5.05
CA PRO A 80 -10.14 -11.60 -5.05
C PRO A 80 -9.79 -10.56 -6.12
N VAL A 81 -10.80 -10.13 -6.88
CA VAL A 81 -10.66 -9.09 -7.90
C VAL A 81 -11.15 -7.77 -7.32
N ILE A 82 -10.26 -6.80 -7.26
CA ILE A 82 -10.57 -5.43 -6.85
C ILE A 82 -10.92 -4.63 -8.10
N THR A 83 -12.12 -4.08 -8.12
CA THR A 83 -12.62 -3.23 -9.22
C THR A 83 -12.86 -1.78 -8.81
N SER A 84 -12.77 -1.48 -7.51
CA SER A 84 -13.02 -0.15 -6.95
C SER A 84 -11.87 0.28 -6.05
N HIS A 85 -11.57 1.59 -6.06
CA HIS A 85 -10.53 2.16 -5.21
C HIS A 85 -10.85 2.00 -3.71
N ASN A 86 -12.14 2.04 -3.34
CA ASN A 86 -12.59 1.97 -1.95
C ASN A 86 -12.31 0.60 -1.29
N GLU A 87 -12.01 -0.43 -2.08
CA GLU A 87 -11.73 -1.78 -1.60
C GLU A 87 -10.25 -2.01 -1.29
N LEU A 88 -9.35 -1.11 -1.72
CA LEU A 88 -7.90 -1.31 -1.63
C LEU A 88 -7.41 -1.49 -0.19
N ASP A 89 -7.88 -0.64 0.73
CA ASP A 89 -7.47 -0.68 2.14
C ASP A 89 -7.87 -2.01 2.81
N ALA A 90 -9.00 -2.60 2.43
CA ALA A 90 -9.47 -3.88 2.97
C ALA A 90 -8.61 -5.08 2.52
N HIS A 91 -7.80 -4.90 1.48
CA HIS A 91 -7.02 -5.95 0.83
C HIS A 91 -5.51 -5.77 0.95
N LEU A 92 -5.04 -4.85 1.79
CA LEU A 92 -3.61 -4.66 2.04
C LEU A 92 -2.94 -5.92 2.60
N GLY A 93 -1.73 -6.21 2.10
CA GLY A 93 -0.92 -7.36 2.47
C GLY A 93 -1.43 -8.70 1.91
N ARG A 94 -2.45 -8.69 1.05
CA ARG A 94 -3.03 -9.91 0.45
C ARG A 94 -2.69 -10.02 -1.03
N LEU A 95 -2.65 -11.26 -1.52
CA LEU A 95 -2.58 -11.55 -2.95
C LEU A 95 -3.93 -11.24 -3.59
N VAL A 96 -3.98 -10.25 -4.47
CA VAL A 96 -5.18 -9.76 -5.13
C VAL A 96 -4.96 -9.57 -6.62
N ALA A 97 -6.04 -9.58 -7.39
CA ALA A 97 -6.06 -9.12 -8.77
C ALA A 97 -6.69 -7.72 -8.82
N VAL A 98 -6.02 -6.74 -9.42
CA VAL A 98 -6.59 -5.40 -9.64
C VAL A 98 -6.98 -5.30 -11.10
N ARG A 99 -8.23 -4.91 -11.39
CA ARG A 99 -8.75 -4.74 -12.75
C ARG A 99 -9.12 -3.28 -13.01
N GLY A 100 -8.81 -2.80 -14.20
CA GLY A 100 -9.29 -1.51 -14.69
C GLY A 100 -8.53 -1.03 -15.91
N THR A 101 -8.81 0.19 -16.32
CA THR A 101 -8.13 0.83 -17.45
C THR A 101 -6.76 1.36 -17.03
N ILE A 102 -5.72 1.04 -17.81
CA ILE A 102 -4.39 1.61 -17.59
C ILE A 102 -4.37 3.07 -18.01
N THR A 103 -3.91 3.93 -17.10
CA THR A 103 -3.72 5.35 -17.40
C THR A 103 -2.41 5.58 -18.17
N ARG A 104 -2.50 6.37 -19.25
CA ARG A 104 -1.35 6.74 -20.08
C ARG A 104 -0.53 7.83 -19.39
N THR A 105 0.31 7.42 -18.44
CA THR A 105 1.25 8.31 -17.75
C THR A 105 2.66 7.70 -17.70
N LYS A 106 3.64 8.47 -17.24
CA LYS A 106 5.02 7.96 -17.05
C LYS A 106 5.10 6.83 -16.02
N ALA A 107 4.11 6.71 -15.14
CA ALA A 107 3.99 5.67 -14.13
C ALA A 107 2.62 5.01 -14.29
N PRO A 108 2.51 3.93 -15.09
CA PRO A 108 1.22 3.34 -15.40
C PRO A 108 0.54 2.84 -14.13
N THR A 109 -0.75 3.18 -14.00
CA THR A 109 -1.56 2.79 -12.84
C THR A 109 -2.87 2.15 -13.27
N ILE A 110 -3.35 1.21 -12.45
CA ILE A 110 -4.71 0.67 -12.52
C ILE A 110 -5.40 1.04 -11.20
N LEU A 111 -6.50 1.82 -11.25
CA LEU A 111 -7.22 2.30 -10.06
C LEU A 111 -6.34 3.06 -9.03
N GLY A 112 -5.26 3.70 -9.50
CA GLY A 112 -4.27 4.38 -8.63
C GLY A 112 -3.23 3.46 -8.00
N VAL A 113 -3.21 2.18 -8.40
CA VAL A 113 -2.18 1.20 -8.00
C VAL A 113 -1.09 1.15 -9.05
N ASP A 114 0.17 1.25 -8.61
CA ASP A 114 1.33 1.19 -9.48
C ASP A 114 1.54 -0.23 -10.02
N VAL A 115 1.64 -0.32 -11.35
CA VAL A 115 1.89 -1.57 -12.07
C VAL A 115 3.00 -1.38 -13.10
N ARG A 116 3.57 -2.48 -13.57
CA ARG A 116 4.50 -2.45 -14.70
C ARG A 116 3.72 -2.69 -15.99
N ASN A 117 3.92 -1.83 -17.00
CA ASN A 117 3.34 -2.01 -18.32
C ASN A 117 4.36 -2.67 -19.24
N SER A 118 4.21 -3.96 -19.53
CA SER A 118 5.15 -4.72 -20.39
C SER A 118 4.73 -4.78 -21.86
N SER A 119 3.51 -4.38 -22.16
CA SER A 119 2.90 -4.44 -23.49
C SER A 119 2.14 -3.12 -23.65
N ASP A 120 2.05 -2.52 -24.84
CA ASP A 120 1.45 -1.19 -25.04
C ASP A 120 -0.09 -1.18 -24.78
N LEU A 121 -0.48 -1.41 -23.53
CA LEU A 121 -1.86 -1.59 -23.05
C LEU A 121 -2.50 -0.26 -22.63
N ASP A 122 -2.04 0.86 -23.20
CA ASP A 122 -2.55 2.18 -22.89
C ASP A 122 -4.05 2.27 -23.22
N SER A 123 -4.86 2.73 -22.26
CA SER A 123 -6.31 2.87 -22.41
C SER A 123 -7.08 1.57 -22.67
N VAL A 124 -6.49 0.41 -22.40
CA VAL A 124 -7.13 -0.91 -22.52
C VAL A 124 -7.54 -1.42 -21.13
N ASP A 125 -8.64 -2.18 -21.05
CA ASP A 125 -9.04 -2.91 -19.85
C ASP A 125 -8.02 -4.03 -19.56
N ALA A 126 -7.33 -3.90 -18.44
CA ALA A 126 -6.23 -4.76 -18.05
C ALA A 126 -6.38 -5.22 -16.60
N TYR A 127 -5.58 -6.21 -16.24
CA TYR A 127 -5.42 -6.63 -14.85
C TYR A 127 -3.97 -6.88 -14.50
N ALA A 128 -3.66 -6.73 -13.22
CA ALA A 128 -2.40 -7.16 -12.65
C ALA A 128 -2.67 -7.98 -11.39
N VAL A 129 -1.79 -8.95 -11.09
CA VAL A 129 -1.94 -9.82 -9.92
C VAL A 129 -0.67 -9.73 -9.08
N GLY A 130 -0.83 -9.50 -7.79
CA GLY A 130 0.29 -9.38 -6.86
C GLY A 130 -0.16 -9.11 -5.43
N VAL A 131 0.81 -8.92 -4.56
CA VAL A 131 0.61 -8.52 -3.16
C VAL A 131 0.43 -7.02 -3.12
N LEU A 132 -0.74 -6.59 -2.63
CA LEU A 132 -1.06 -5.17 -2.51
C LEU A 132 -0.39 -4.56 -1.28
N THR A 133 0.28 -3.45 -1.45
CA THR A 133 0.97 -2.72 -0.38
C THR A 133 0.61 -1.24 -0.42
N ARG A 134 0.64 -0.61 0.75
CA ARG A 134 0.41 0.82 0.92
C ARG A 134 1.74 1.48 1.27
N HIS A 135 2.03 2.57 0.59
CA HIS A 135 3.15 3.44 0.88
C HIS A 135 2.62 4.84 1.17
N GLU A 136 3.02 5.42 2.29
CA GLU A 136 2.61 6.74 2.71
C GLU A 136 3.82 7.64 2.76
N LEU A 137 3.76 8.76 2.04
CA LEU A 137 4.81 9.76 2.02
C LEU A 137 4.29 11.02 2.70
N THR A 138 4.88 11.37 3.84
CA THR A 138 4.48 12.60 4.54
C THR A 138 5.05 13.84 3.85
N ALA A 139 4.48 15.01 4.16
CA ALA A 139 4.98 16.28 3.63
C ALA A 139 6.43 16.58 4.07
N ASP A 140 6.78 16.19 5.30
CA ASP A 140 8.13 16.38 5.84
C ASP A 140 9.13 15.46 5.15
N ASP A 141 8.81 14.17 4.98
CA ASP A 141 9.65 13.22 4.25
C ASP A 141 9.87 13.67 2.80
N HIS A 142 8.81 14.21 2.18
CA HIS A 142 8.88 14.72 0.82
C HIS A 142 9.80 15.95 0.73
N ALA A 143 9.67 16.90 1.66
CA ALA A 143 10.51 18.09 1.71
C ALA A 143 11.98 17.74 2.02
N GLU A 144 12.22 16.78 2.91
CA GLU A 144 13.56 16.26 3.20
C GLU A 144 14.19 15.59 1.97
N SER A 145 13.43 14.76 1.26
CA SER A 145 13.88 14.12 0.02
C SER A 145 14.27 15.16 -1.05
N GLN A 146 13.48 16.24 -1.21
CA GLN A 146 13.83 17.32 -2.13
C GLN A 146 15.10 18.09 -1.69
N ARG A 147 15.35 18.22 -0.39
CA ARG A 147 16.57 18.86 0.13
C ARG A 147 17.81 18.01 -0.11
N LEU A 148 17.70 16.69 0.09
CA LEU A 148 18.83 15.75 -0.03
C LEU A 148 19.20 15.46 -1.49
N TYR A 149 18.21 15.25 -2.35
CA TYR A 149 18.42 14.81 -3.73
C TYR A 149 18.23 15.93 -4.77
N GLY A 150 17.82 17.12 -4.32
CA GLY A 150 17.45 18.24 -5.19
C GLY A 150 16.04 18.11 -5.78
N PRO A 151 15.64 19.01 -6.69
CA PRO A 151 14.33 18.96 -7.33
C PRO A 151 14.20 17.74 -8.24
N PHE A 152 13.18 16.90 -8.02
CA PHE A 152 12.84 15.77 -8.89
C PHE A 152 11.33 15.68 -9.12
N ALA A 153 10.93 15.08 -10.25
CA ALA A 153 9.54 14.84 -10.54
C ALA A 153 9.01 13.71 -9.63
N SER A 154 8.00 14.02 -8.81
CA SER A 154 7.36 13.07 -7.91
C SER A 154 5.85 13.31 -7.89
N ARG A 155 5.09 12.40 -7.27
CA ARG A 155 3.64 12.60 -7.05
C ARG A 155 3.33 13.55 -5.89
N GLY A 156 4.35 14.00 -5.15
CA GLY A 156 4.18 14.75 -3.90
C GLY A 156 3.81 13.85 -2.72
N PRO A 157 3.51 14.45 -1.55
CA PRO A 157 3.08 13.73 -0.36
C PRO A 157 1.68 13.13 -0.56
N GLY A 158 1.44 11.99 0.09
CA GLY A 158 0.17 11.28 0.01
C GLY A 158 0.33 9.77 0.14
N VAL A 159 -0.75 9.05 -0.16
CA VAL A 159 -0.79 7.59 -0.14
C VAL A 159 -0.69 7.06 -1.56
N THR A 160 0.26 6.15 -1.78
CA THR A 160 0.40 5.40 -3.02
C THR A 160 0.24 3.91 -2.76
N TYR A 161 -0.37 3.22 -3.70
CA TYR A 161 -0.52 1.77 -3.63
C TYR A 161 0.41 1.12 -4.64
N HIS A 162 1.10 0.08 -4.21
CA HIS A 162 2.01 -0.69 -5.06
C HIS A 162 1.56 -2.14 -5.10
N LEU A 163 1.57 -2.73 -6.29
CA LEU A 163 1.29 -4.14 -6.49
C LEU A 163 2.59 -4.87 -6.80
N TYR A 164 3.06 -5.71 -5.89
CA TYR A 164 4.30 -6.46 -6.07
C TYR A 164 4.00 -7.89 -6.52
N PHE A 165 4.73 -8.39 -7.53
CA PHE A 165 4.62 -9.76 -7.99
C PHE A 165 5.07 -10.76 -6.92
N ASP A 166 6.12 -10.40 -6.18
CA ASP A 166 6.73 -11.21 -5.14
C ASP A 166 7.32 -10.33 -4.03
N LEU A 167 7.91 -10.96 -3.00
CA LEU A 167 8.56 -10.27 -1.89
C LEU A 167 9.94 -9.67 -2.25
N SER A 168 10.40 -9.81 -3.50
CA SER A 168 11.67 -9.20 -3.94
C SER A 168 11.52 -7.71 -4.27
N GLY A 169 10.29 -7.16 -4.21
CA GLY A 169 10.00 -5.76 -4.53
C GLY A 169 9.81 -5.50 -6.02
N ARG A 170 9.64 -6.55 -6.84
CA ARG A 170 9.29 -6.40 -8.26
C ARG A 170 7.81 -6.05 -8.43
N HIS A 171 7.49 -4.98 -9.14
CA HIS A 171 6.11 -4.66 -9.48
C HIS A 171 5.47 -5.74 -10.37
N ALA A 172 4.16 -5.95 -10.19
CA ALA A 172 3.36 -6.85 -11.00
C ALA A 172 3.20 -6.32 -12.43
N ASP A 173 3.33 -7.21 -13.42
CA ASP A 173 3.10 -6.90 -14.82
C ASP A 173 1.60 -6.89 -15.14
N ALA A 174 1.15 -5.82 -15.79
CA ALA A 174 -0.20 -5.71 -16.30
C ALA A 174 -0.38 -6.59 -17.55
N LYS A 175 -1.53 -7.25 -17.63
CA LYS A 175 -1.93 -8.12 -18.75
C LYS A 175 -3.30 -7.70 -19.26
N PRO A 176 -3.59 -7.88 -20.56
CA PRO A 176 -4.91 -7.59 -21.09
C PRO A 176 -5.96 -8.45 -20.40
N TRP A 177 -7.10 -7.87 -20.05
CA TRP A 177 -8.21 -8.65 -19.51
C TRP A 177 -8.65 -9.70 -20.55
N PRO A 178 -8.82 -10.98 -20.17
CA PRO A 178 -9.27 -11.98 -21.11
C PRO A 178 -10.64 -11.57 -21.66
N ALA A 179 -10.70 -11.22 -22.95
CA ALA A 179 -11.95 -10.95 -23.61
C ALA A 179 -12.88 -12.14 -23.37
N SER A 180 -14.07 -11.90 -22.81
CA SER A 180 -15.06 -12.95 -22.67
C SER A 180 -15.31 -13.52 -24.06
N LYS A 181 -15.02 -14.80 -24.30
CA LYS A 181 -15.25 -15.49 -25.58
C LYS A 181 -16.71 -15.44 -26.07
N THR A 182 -17.60 -14.82 -25.30
CA THR A 182 -19.04 -14.71 -25.52
C THR A 182 -19.45 -13.91 -26.77
N ALA A 183 -18.56 -13.13 -27.40
CA ALA A 183 -18.95 -12.27 -28.54
C ALA A 183 -18.70 -12.86 -29.95
N ASP A 184 -17.86 -13.89 -30.11
CA ASP A 184 -17.45 -14.35 -31.45
C ASP A 184 -18.36 -15.40 -32.10
N ASN A 185 -19.33 -15.94 -31.35
CA ASN A 185 -20.23 -16.97 -31.89
C ASN A 185 -21.38 -16.42 -32.76
N HIS A 186 -21.55 -15.10 -32.88
CA HIS A 186 -22.62 -14.53 -33.72
C HIS A 186 -22.23 -14.22 -35.16
N ARG A 187 -20.96 -14.37 -35.57
CA ARG A 187 -20.51 -13.96 -36.92
C ARG A 187 -20.45 -15.08 -37.98
N MET A 188 -20.64 -16.35 -37.62
CA MET A 188 -20.48 -17.46 -38.58
C MET A 188 -21.73 -17.89 -39.39
N HIS A 189 -22.89 -17.24 -39.26
CA HIS A 189 -24.12 -17.71 -39.93
C HIS A 189 -24.65 -16.88 -41.12
N ARG A 190 -23.91 -15.91 -41.67
CA ARG A 190 -24.35 -15.16 -42.88
C ARG A 190 -23.30 -15.15 -43.98
N SER A 191 -23.12 -16.30 -44.62
CA SER A 191 -22.42 -16.42 -45.90
C SER A 191 -22.98 -17.65 -46.63
N GLY A 192 -24.20 -17.52 -47.13
CA GLY A 192 -24.84 -18.56 -47.93
C GLY A 192 -26.17 -18.06 -48.48
N GLY A 193 -26.16 -17.52 -49.69
CA GLY A 193 -27.37 -17.24 -50.46
C GLY A 193 -27.26 -15.98 -51.31
N GLY A 194 -26.99 -16.16 -52.60
CA GLY A 194 -27.00 -15.11 -53.63
C GLY A 194 -26.04 -15.43 -54.75
#